data_AF-A0A645F0X1-F1
#
_entry.id   AF-A0A645F0X1-F1
#
_cell.length_a   1.000
_cell.length_b   1.000
_cell.length_c   1.000
_cell.angle_alpha   90.00
_cell.angle_beta   90.00
_cell.angle_gamma   90.00
#
_symmetry.space_group_name_H-M   'P 1'
#
loop_
_entity.id
_entity.type
_entity.pdbx_description
1 polymer ?
#
loop_
_entity_poly.entity_id
_entity_poly.type
_entity_poly.pdbx_seq_one_letter_code
_entity_poly.pdbx_strand_id
1 'polypeptide(L)' 'MFLRGEFEGKRLDNSTEKEISAWLELVRALSPREVMIYTIDRETPAKQLEKVSLEELRKIADRVGELGIRTNVAG' A
#
# COMPACT_ATOMS: atom_id res chain seq x y z
N MET A 1 4.11 -1.51 1.95
CA MET A 1 4.25 -1.82 0.51
C MET A 1 2.89 -2.23 -0.02
N PHE A 2 2.49 -1.73 -1.19
CA PHE A 2 1.27 -2.09 -1.88
C PHE A 2 1.57 -2.64 -3.28
N LEU A 3 0.89 -3.72 -3.66
CA LEU A 3 1.01 -4.40 -4.94
C LEU A 3 -0.26 -5.21 -5.25
N ARG A 4 -0.43 -5.56 -6.52
CA ARG A 4 -1.52 -6.43 -6.98
C ARG A 4 -1.02 -7.42 -8.02
N GLY A 5 -1.86 -8.38 -8.38
CA GLY A 5 -1.56 -9.33 -9.45
C GLY A 5 -1.98 -10.75 -9.12
N GLU A 6 -1.24 -11.70 -9.69
CA GLU A 6 -1.42 -13.13 -9.47
C GLU A 6 -0.12 -13.78 -9.03
N PHE A 7 -0.22 -14.73 -8.08
CA PHE A 7 0.89 -15.56 -7.67
C PHE A 7 0.37 -16.98 -7.39
N GLU A 8 0.97 -17.98 -8.04
CA GLU A 8 0.56 -19.40 -7.92
C GLU A 8 -0.94 -19.65 -8.18
N GLY A 9 -1.52 -18.97 -9.17
CA GLY A 9 -2.94 -19.11 -9.50
C GLY A 9 -3.89 -18.39 -8.53
N LYS A 10 -3.36 -17.62 -7.58
CA LYS A 10 -4.14 -16.85 -6.61
C LYS A 10 -4.00 -15.37 -6.88
N ARG A 11 -5.14 -14.70 -7.02
CA ARG A 11 -5.21 -13.24 -7.10
C ARG A 11 -4.85 -12.63 -5.75
N LEU A 12 -3.98 -11.62 -5.77
CA LEU A 12 -3.61 -10.81 -4.62
C LEU A 12 -3.73 -9.34 -4.96
N ASP A 13 -4.28 -8.56 -4.04
CA ASP A 13 -4.39 -7.11 -4.15
C ASP A 13 -4.56 -6.53 -2.76
N ASN A 14 -3.47 -5.98 -2.20
CA ASN A 14 -3.51 -5.35 -0.89
C ASN A 14 -3.84 -3.85 -0.95
N SER A 15 -4.22 -3.35 -2.13
CA SER A 15 -4.72 -1.98 -2.34
C SER A 15 -6.26 -1.91 -2.39
N THR A 16 -6.95 -3.00 -2.07
CA THR A 16 -8.41 -3.00 -1.95
C THR A 16 -8.86 -2.24 -0.70
N GLU A 17 -10.08 -1.70 -0.72
CA GLU A 17 -10.62 -0.95 0.42
C GLU A 17 -10.63 -1.75 1.73
N LYS A 18 -10.94 -3.05 1.64
CA LYS A 18 -10.94 -3.95 2.80
C LYS A 18 -9.55 -4.04 3.45
N GLU A 19 -8.52 -4.25 2.63
CA GLU A 19 -7.13 -4.38 3.08
C GLU A 19 -6.61 -3.04 3.62
N ILE A 20 -6.88 -1.93 2.92
CA ILE A 20 -6.48 -0.59 3.33
C ILE A 20 -7.16 -0.20 4.65
N SER A 21 -8.47 -0.42 4.79
CA SER A 21 -9.21 -0.12 6.02
C SER A 21 -8.67 -0.90 7.22
N ALA A 22 -8.45 -2.22 7.05
CA ALA A 22 -7.89 -3.04 8.12
C ALA A 22 -6.46 -2.60 8.51
N TRP A 23 -5.65 -2.22 7.53
CA TRP A 23 -4.32 -1.69 7.76
C TRP A 23 -4.33 -0.32 8.44
N LEU A 24 -5.24 0.58 8.07
CA LEU A 24 -5.39 1.91 8.69
C LEU A 24 -5.76 1.81 10.18
N GLU A 25 -6.61 0.85 10.55
CA GLU A 25 -6.91 0.59 11.97
C GLU A 25 -5.65 0.21 12.77
N LEU A 26 -4.77 -0.58 12.19
CA LEU A 26 -3.49 -0.93 12.80
C LEU A 26 -2.56 0.28 12.88
N VAL A 27 -2.45 1.06 11.81
CA VAL A 27 -1.64 2.29 11.78
C VAL A 27 -2.12 3.28 12.86
N ARG A 28 -3.43 3.46 12.98
CA ARG A 28 -4.06 4.29 14.02
C ARG A 28 -3.73 3.79 15.42
N ALA A 29 -3.87 2.48 15.67
CA ALA A 29 -3.60 1.87 16.97
C ALA A 29 -2.12 1.96 17.38
N LEU A 30 -1.21 1.80 16.42
CA LEU A 30 0.24 1.86 16.65
C LEU A 30 0.77 3.29 16.76
N SER A 31 0.08 4.26 16.16
CA SER A 31 0.44 5.69 16.16
C SER A 31 1.92 5.95 15.83
N PRO A 32 2.46 5.43 14.71
CA PRO A 32 3.84 5.65 14.32
C PRO A 32 4.12 7.13 14.05
N ARG A 33 5.37 7.53 14.20
CA ARG A 33 5.83 8.91 13.87
C ARG A 33 5.74 9.23 12.38
N GLU A 34 5.93 8.22 11.53
CA GLU A 34 5.95 8.34 10.07
C GLU A 34 5.67 6.98 9.41
N VAL A 35 5.04 6.99 8.23
CA VAL A 35 4.75 5.80 7.41
C VAL A 35 5.29 6.00 6.00
N MET A 36 6.00 5.00 5.49
CA MET A 36 6.43 4.96 4.09
C MET A 36 5.51 4.07 3.27
N ILE A 37 4.92 4.63 2.22
CA ILE A 37 3.99 3.97 1.31
C ILE A 37 4.67 3.82 -0.03
N TYR A 38 4.78 2.58 -0.50
CA TYR A 38 5.52 2.30 -1.73
C TYR A 38 5.05 1.04 -2.44
N THR A 39 5.38 0.94 -3.72
CA THR A 39 5.15 -0.24 -4.56
C THR A 39 6.46 -0.92 -4.95
N ILE A 40 6.38 -2.10 -5.57
CA ILE A 40 7.52 -2.72 -6.24
C ILE A 40 8.09 -1.77 -7.31
N ASP A 41 9.42 -1.67 -7.41
CA ASP A 41 10.07 -0.76 -8.37
C ASP A 41 10.62 -1.50 -9.61
N ARG A 42 11.08 -2.73 -9.42
CA ARG A 42 11.68 -3.58 -10.46
C ARG A 42 10.76 -4.73 -10.84
N GLU A 43 11.02 -5.33 -12.00
CA GLU A 43 10.43 -6.63 -12.32
C GLU A 43 10.71 -7.64 -11.20
N THR A 44 9.66 -8.28 -10.72
CA THR A 44 9.74 -9.40 -9.79
C THR A 44 9.90 -10.71 -10.57
N PRO A 45 10.47 -11.77 -9.96
CA PRO A 45 10.49 -13.10 -10.57
C PRO A 45 9.08 -13.59 -10.94
N ALA A 46 8.08 -13.23 -10.12
CA ALA A 46 6.68 -13.41 -10.44
C ALA A 46 6.23 -12.32 -11.43
N LYS A 47 6.11 -12.70 -12.71
CA LYS A 47 5.81 -11.78 -13.83
C LYS A 47 4.41 -11.19 -13.83
N GLN A 48 3.49 -11.80 -13.08
CA GLN A 48 2.09 -11.39 -12.97
C GLN A 48 1.84 -10.44 -11.79
N LEU A 49 2.89 -10.02 -11.08
CA LEU A 49 2.79 -8.95 -10.07
C LEU A 49 2.92 -7.59 -10.74
N GLU A 50 2.09 -6.68 -10.29
CA GLU A 50 1.92 -5.36 -10.86
C GLU A 50 2.07 -4.28 -9.80
N LYS A 51 2.58 -3.13 -10.25
CA LYS A 51 2.67 -1.94 -9.44
C LYS A 51 1.27 -1.40 -9.15
N VAL A 52 1.06 -0.97 -7.90
CA VAL A 52 -0.04 -0.04 -7.59
C VAL A 52 0.39 1.34 -8.07
N SER A 53 -0.54 2.09 -8.69
CA SER A 53 -0.20 3.38 -9.28
C SER A 53 0.21 4.40 -8.21
N LEU A 54 1.07 5.35 -8.57
CA LEU A 54 1.44 6.47 -7.67
C LEU A 54 0.21 7.26 -7.20
N GLU A 55 -0.83 7.37 -8.02
CA GLU A 55 -2.09 8.01 -7.65
C GLU A 55 -2.82 7.24 -6.52
N GLU A 56 -2.93 5.92 -6.66
CA GLU A 56 -3.52 5.07 -5.62
C GLU A 56 -2.69 5.13 -4.33
N LEU A 57 -1.36 5.09 -4.40
CA LEU A 57 -0.49 5.23 -3.24
C LEU A 57 -0.67 6.58 -2.52
N ARG A 58 -0.85 7.67 -3.27
CA ARG A 58 -1.13 9.00 -2.70
C ARG A 58 -2.47 9.03 -1.98
N LYS A 59 -3.53 8.43 -2.53
CA LYS A 59 -4.84 8.32 -1.84
C LYS A 59 -4.71 7.57 -0.50
N ILE A 60 -3.88 6.53 -0.44
CA ILE A 60 -3.61 5.82 0.82
C ILE A 60 -2.83 6.74 1.79
N ALA A 61 -1.84 7.49 1.29
CA ALA A 61 -1.07 8.44 2.08
C ALA A 61 -1.95 9.54 2.69
N ASP A 62 -2.89 10.10 1.91
CA ASP A 62 -3.82 11.11 2.38
C ASP A 62 -4.64 10.60 3.57
N ARG A 63 -5.15 9.36 3.49
CA ARG A 63 -5.89 8.72 4.60
C ARG A 63 -5.05 8.49 5.85
N VAL A 64 -3.76 8.19 5.71
CA VAL A 64 -2.85 8.12 6.87
C VAL A 64 -2.56 9.53 7.41
N GLY A 65 -2.45 10.53 6.54
CA GLY A 65 -2.28 11.93 6.90
C GLY A 65 -3.46 12.49 7.71
N GLU A 66 -4.69 12.06 7.41
CA GLU A 66 -5.90 12.38 8.20
C GLU A 66 -5.82 11.89 9.65
N LEU A 67 -4.99 10.88 9.93
CA LEU A 67 -4.70 10.40 11.29
C LEU A 67 -3.63 11.24 12.02
N GLY A 68 -3.11 12.30 11.38
CA GLY A 68 -2.03 13.14 11.91
C GLY A 68 -0.63 12.52 11.80
N ILE A 69 -0.48 11.47 10.98
CA ILE A 69 0.77 10.73 10.82
C ILE A 69 1.49 11.22 9.55
N ARG A 70 2.80 11.47 9.65
CA ARG A 70 3.60 11.87 8.49
C ARG A 70 3.71 10.72 7.49
N THR A 71 3.64 11.05 6.19
CA THR A 71 3.72 10.06 5.12
C THR A 71 4.72 10.42 4.05
N ASN A 72 5.40 9.41 3.52
CA ASN A 72 6.24 9.53 2.33
C ASN A 72 5.79 8.48 1.28
N VAL A 73 5.77 8.87 0.01
CA VAL A 73 5.33 8.03 -1.10
C VAL A 73 6.46 7.82 -2.10
N ALA A 74 6.74 6.56 -2.46
CA ALA A 74 7.69 6.18 -3.50
C ALA A 74 7.08 5.11 -4.43
N GLY A 75 7.29 5.18 -5.74
CA GLY A 75 6.75 4.19 -6.69
C GLY A 75 7.51 4.11 -7.99
#